data_AF-A0A8T4A031-F1
#
_entry.id   AF-A0A8T4A031-F1
#
_cell.length_a   1.000
_cell.length_b   1.000
_cell.length_c   1.000
_cell.angle_alpha   90.00
_cell.angle_beta   90.00
_cell.angle_gamma   90.00
#
_symmetry.space_group_name_H-M   'P 1'
#
loop_
_entity.id
_entity.type
_entity.pdbx_description
1 polymer ?
#
loop_
_entity_poly.entity_id
_entity_poly.type
_entity_poly.pdbx_seq_one_letter_code
_entity_poly.pdbx_strand_id
1 'polypeptide(L)'
;MNREDSSFRAFNLQPSEDFKITADARHLLVGFEIKVERRNGKRAFVPIHWRLYTLDNLRVQVKHEFNASNKDLYRGTTLLAEGGIE
;
A
#
# COMPACT_ATOMS: atom_id res chain seq x y z
N MET A 1 -11.02 5.34 3.44
CA MET A 1 -10.69 3.94 3.82
C MET A 1 -10.54 3.17 2.53
N ASN A 2 -9.32 2.92 2.10
CA ASN A 2 -9.04 2.33 0.78
C ASN A 2 -9.32 0.82 0.86
N ARG A 3 -10.30 0.35 0.08
CA ARG A 3 -10.65 -1.06 -0.06
C ARG A 3 -9.91 -1.66 -1.26
N GLU A 4 -9.57 -2.94 -1.20
CA GLU A 4 -8.85 -3.63 -2.28
C GLU A 4 -9.61 -3.59 -3.60
N ASP A 5 -10.94 -3.64 -3.54
CA ASP A 5 -11.84 -3.60 -4.70
C ASP A 5 -11.98 -2.21 -5.33
N SER A 6 -11.44 -1.16 -4.70
CA SER A 6 -11.47 0.19 -5.25
C SER A 6 -10.59 0.28 -6.49
N SER A 7 -11.06 0.92 -7.57
CA SER A 7 -10.24 1.15 -8.76
C SER A 7 -9.25 2.31 -8.59
N PHE A 8 -9.49 3.18 -7.60
CA PHE A 8 -8.75 4.43 -7.43
C PHE A 8 -7.86 4.40 -6.19
N ARG A 9 -6.56 4.65 -6.40
CA ARG A 9 -5.56 4.94 -5.37
C ARG A 9 -4.63 6.05 -5.90
N ALA A 10 -4.65 7.20 -5.24
CA ALA A 10 -3.77 8.31 -5.53
C ALA A 10 -2.52 8.25 -4.64
N PHE A 11 -1.35 8.35 -5.25
CA PHE A 11 -0.09 8.61 -4.56
C PHE A 11 0.37 10.03 -4.91
N ASN A 12 0.63 10.83 -3.88
CA ASN A 12 1.13 12.19 -4.06
C ASN A 12 2.65 12.15 -4.05
N LEU A 13 3.27 12.46 -5.19
CA LEU A 13 4.68 12.79 -5.26
C LEU A 13 4.79 14.31 -5.30
N GLN A 14 5.50 14.89 -4.35
CA GLN A 14 5.89 16.28 -4.44
C GLN A 14 7.28 16.33 -5.10
N PRO A 15 7.40 16.81 -6.35
CA PRO A 15 8.70 16.97 -6.97
C PRO A 15 9.53 17.97 -6.15
N SER A 16 10.80 17.65 -5.93
CA SER A 16 11.77 18.48 -5.20
C SER A 16 12.99 18.65 -6.09
N GLU A 17 13.60 19.83 -6.11
CA GLU A 17 14.89 20.03 -6.81
C GLU A 17 16.01 19.23 -6.12
N ASP A 18 15.84 18.92 -4.84
CA ASP A 18 16.68 18.02 -4.06
C ASP A 18 15.89 16.76 -3.72
N PHE A 19 15.99 15.72 -4.56
CA PHE A 19 15.32 14.45 -4.32
C PHE A 19 16.06 13.68 -3.21
N LYS A 20 15.36 13.38 -2.12
CA LYS A 20 15.88 12.57 -1.01
C LYS A 20 16.22 11.12 -1.39
N ILE A 21 15.72 10.64 -2.54
CA ILE A 21 16.00 9.32 -3.08
C ILE A 21 17.02 9.48 -4.20
N THR A 22 18.28 9.16 -3.90
CA THR A 22 19.42 9.37 -4.82
C THR A 22 20.07 8.07 -5.31
N ALA A 23 19.59 6.92 -4.82
CA ALA A 23 20.13 5.61 -5.14
C ALA A 23 19.02 4.58 -5.34
N ASP A 24 19.35 3.51 -6.08
CA ASP A 24 18.46 2.38 -6.28
C ASP A 24 18.13 1.71 -4.94
N ALA A 25 16.85 1.44 -4.74
CA ALA A 25 16.35 0.79 -3.53
C ALA A 25 15.27 -0.23 -3.85
N ARG A 26 15.15 -1.24 -2.99
CA ARG A 26 14.02 -2.18 -3.03
C ARG A 26 12.81 -1.47 -2.44
N HIS A 27 11.77 -1.31 -3.26
CA HIS A 27 10.53 -0.67 -2.85
C HIS A 27 9.55 -1.76 -2.40
N LEU A 28 9.15 -1.70 -1.14
CA LEU A 28 8.23 -2.64 -0.52
C LEU A 28 6.98 -1.91 -0.05
N LEU A 29 5.82 -2.56 -0.21
CA LEU A 29 4.55 -2.08 0.31
C LEU A 29 4.00 -3.07 1.33
N VAL A 30 3.61 -2.57 2.49
CA VAL A 30 2.90 -3.36 3.51
C VAL A 30 1.47 -2.85 3.63
N GLY A 31 0.51 -3.76 3.49
CA GLY A 31 -0.91 -3.53 3.73
C GLY A 31 -1.37 -4.26 4.98
N PHE A 32 -2.26 -3.63 5.74
CA PHE A 32 -2.92 -4.26 6.89
C PHE A 32 -4.43 -4.29 6.68
N GLU A 33 -5.04 -5.44 6.93
CA GLU A 33 -6.48 -5.55 7.09
C GLU A 33 -6.85 -5.13 8.52
N ILE A 34 -7.74 -4.15 8.63
CA ILE A 34 -8.14 -3.58 9.92
C ILE A 34 -9.58 -3.94 10.22
N LYS A 35 -9.79 -4.64 11.34
CA LYS A 35 -11.10 -4.87 11.94
C LYS A 35 -11.39 -3.79 12.96
N VAL A 36 -12.61 -3.24 12.93
CA VAL A 36 -13.08 -2.31 13.95
C VAL A 36 -13.73 -3.11 15.07
N GLU A 37 -13.17 -3.00 16.27
CA GLU A 37 -13.68 -3.65 17.48
C GLU A 37 -13.99 -2.63 18.57
N ARG A 38 -14.69 -3.07 19.62
CA ARG A 38 -14.90 -2.27 20.82
C ARG A 38 -14.06 -2.83 21.95
N ARG A 39 -13.01 -2.11 22.36
CA ARG A 39 -12.12 -2.48 23.46
C ARG A 39 -12.26 -1.44 24.57
N ASN A 40 -12.55 -1.89 25.80
CA ASN A 40 -12.78 -1.02 26.96
C ASN A 40 -13.81 0.11 26.68
N GLY A 41 -14.90 -0.23 26.00
CA GLY A 41 -15.97 0.72 25.66
C GLY A 41 -15.66 1.67 24.50
N LYS A 42 -14.41 1.73 24.01
CA LYS A 42 -13.95 2.61 22.93
C LYS A 42 -13.80 1.84 21.61
N ARG A 43 -13.92 2.54 20.48
CA ARG A 43 -13.61 1.98 19.16
C ARG A 43 -12.10 1.76 19.05
N ALA A 44 -11.71 0.55 18.64
CA ALA A 44 -10.35 0.14 18.38
C ALA A 44 -10.22 -0.33 16.93
N PHE A 45 -9.08 -0.04 16.31
CA PHE A 45 -8.72 -0.49 14.98
C PHE A 45 -7.66 -1.56 15.14
N VAL A 46 -8.05 -2.80 14.90
CA VAL A 46 -7.24 -3.98 15.20
C VAL A 46 -6.75 -4.57 13.88
N PRO A 47 -5.44 -4.62 13.63
CA PRO A 47 -4.93 -5.31 12.47
C PRO A 47 -5.13 -6.82 12.66
N ILE A 48 -5.72 -7.49 11.68
CA ILE A 48 -6.03 -8.93 11.71
C ILE A 48 -5.28 -9.73 10.65
N HIS A 49 -4.79 -9.06 9.61
CA HIS A 49 -4.03 -9.68 8.52
C HIS A 49 -3.04 -8.67 7.96
N TRP A 50 -1.91 -9.15 7.45
CA TRP A 50 -0.93 -8.32 6.76
C TRP A 50 -0.54 -8.94 5.43
N ARG A 51 -0.19 -8.09 4.47
CA ARG A 51 0.32 -8.47 3.15
C ARG A 51 1.53 -7.60 2.79
N LEU A 52 2.58 -8.23 2.28
CA LEU A 52 3.81 -7.59 1.84
C LEU A 52 3.95 -7.75 0.33
N TYR A 53 4.19 -6.65 -0.37
CA TYR A 53 4.34 -6.61 -1.82
C TYR A 53 5.67 -6.00 -2.24
N THR A 54 6.21 -6.48 -3.35
CA THR A 54 7.28 -5.79 -4.09
C THR A 54 6.68 -4.77 -5.05
N LEU A 55 7.33 -3.62 -5.18
CA LEU A 55 6.99 -2.58 -6.14
C LEU A 55 8.00 -2.46 -7.28
N ASP A 56 8.94 -3.39 -7.39
CA ASP A 56 10.00 -3.42 -8.40
C ASP A 56 9.49 -3.33 -9.85
N ASN A 57 8.33 -3.94 -10.14
CA ASN A 57 7.69 -3.93 -11.46
C ASN A 57 6.45 -3.04 -11.54
N LEU A 58 6.20 -2.19 -10.55
CA LEU A 58 5.04 -1.31 -10.55
C LEU A 58 5.20 -0.23 -11.64
N ARG A 59 4.54 -0.42 -12.77
CA ARG A 59 4.49 0.59 -13.85
C ARG A 59 3.56 1.72 -13.44
N VAL A 60 4.12 2.83 -13.00
CA VAL A 60 3.38 4.06 -12.70
C VAL A 60 3.52 5.09 -13.81
N GLN A 61 2.43 5.77 -14.18
CA GLN A 61 2.52 6.95 -15.03
C GLN A 61 2.76 8.19 -14.17
N VAL A 62 3.90 8.85 -14.38
CA VAL A 62 4.25 10.14 -13.75
C VAL A 62 3.39 11.23 -14.38
N LYS A 63 2.18 11.41 -13.88
CA LYS A 63 1.54 12.73 -13.89
C LYS A 63 1.65 13.30 -12.48
N HIS A 64 1.42 14.60 -12.33
CA HIS A 64 1.52 15.32 -11.05
C HIS A 64 0.66 14.68 -9.92
N GLU A 65 -0.25 13.76 -10.27
CA GLU A 65 -0.81 12.73 -9.42
C GLU A 65 -0.56 11.35 -10.06
N PHE A 66 0.05 10.41 -9.32
CA PHE A 66 0.31 9.06 -9.85
C PHE A 66 -0.93 8.19 -9.69
N ASN A 67 -1.49 7.76 -10.82
CA ASN A 67 -2.60 6.81 -10.87
C ASN A 67 -2.05 5.38 -11.03
N ALA A 68 -2.11 4.59 -9.96
CA ALA A 68 -1.91 3.14 -10.01
C ALA A 68 -3.24 2.47 -9.65
N SER A 69 -3.66 1.46 -10.42
CA SER A 69 -4.87 0.71 -10.08
C SER A 69 -4.56 -0.27 -8.95
N ASN A 70 -5.49 -0.47 -8.01
CA ASN A 70 -5.33 -1.49 -6.97
C ASN A 70 -5.11 -2.88 -7.58
N LYS A 71 -5.69 -3.15 -8.76
CA LYS A 71 -5.51 -4.42 -9.49
C LYS A 71 -4.06 -4.65 -9.91
N ASP A 72 -3.32 -3.61 -10.27
CA ASP A 72 -1.92 -3.73 -10.68
C ASP A 72 -0.97 -3.84 -9.47
N LEU A 73 -1.34 -3.21 -8.36
CA LEU A 73 -0.60 -3.28 -7.09
C LEU A 73 -0.73 -4.64 -6.39
N TYR A 74 -1.94 -5.21 -6.41
CA TYR A 74 -2.29 -6.43 -5.68
C TYR A 74 -2.34 -7.69 -6.57
N ARG A 75 -1.70 -7.69 -7.75
CA ARG A 75 -1.56 -8.94 -8.53
C ARG A 75 -0.83 -10.00 -7.70
N GLY A 76 -1.19 -11.26 -7.89
CA GLY A 76 -0.50 -12.37 -7.21
C GLY A 76 1.02 -12.40 -7.46
N THR A 77 1.50 -11.82 -8.55
CA THR A 77 2.93 -11.74 -8.89
C THR A 77 3.72 -10.71 -8.08
N THR A 78 3.06 -9.75 -7.40
CA THR A 78 3.73 -8.76 -6.56
C THR A 78 3.68 -9.11 -5.07
N LEU A 79 2.83 -10.05 -4.67
CA LEU A 79 2.74 -10.52 -3.28
C LEU A 79 3.98 -11.34 -2.91
N LEU A 80 4.72 -10.88 -1.90
CA LEU A 80 5.89 -11.56 -1.38
C LEU A 80 5.55 -12.48 -0.21
N ALA A 81 4.66 -12.04 0.68
CA ALA A 81 4.23 -12.79 1.85
C ALA A 81 2.93 -12.22 2.42
N GLU A 82 2.17 -13.05 3.15
CA GLU A 82 1.03 -12.62 3.95
C GLU A 82 0.85 -13.49 5.19
N GLY A 83 0.11 -13.00 6.17
CA GLY A 83 -0.17 -13.76 7.40
C GLY A 83 -1.26 -13.14 8.27
N GLY A 84 -1.98 -14.02 8.97
CA GLY A 84 -2.93 -13.64 10.01
C GLY A 84 -2.20 -13.14 11.25
N ILE A 85 -2.81 -12.18 11.94
CA ILE A 85 -2.33 -11.67 13.23
C ILE A 85 -3.26 -12.27 14.29
N GLU A 86 -2.75 -13.28 15.00
CA GLU A 86 -3.42 -13.93 16.14
C GLU A 86 -3.34 -13.09 17.43
#